data_AF-A0A661ELG7-F1
#
_entry.id   AF-A0A661ELG7-F1
#
_cell.length_a   1.000
_cell.length_b   1.000
_cell.length_c   1.000
_cell.angle_alpha   90.00
_cell.angle_beta   90.00
_cell.angle_gamma   90.00
#
_symmetry.space_group_name_H-M   'P 1'
#
loop_
_entity.id
_entity.type
_entity.pdbx_description
1 polymer ?
#
loop_
_entity_poly.entity_id
_entity_poly.type
_entity_poly.pdbx_seq_one_letter_code
_entity_poly.pdbx_strand_id
1 'polypeptide(L)' 'MFHEVATLLGGIVSIVPGQFSIAAFSPRLNEAGNSVRAQKAIQYIAEKLGVGIFGPNSD' A
#
# COMPACT_ATOMS: atom_id res chain seq x y z
N MET A 1 -7.90 -7.49 0.74
CA MET A 1 -7.61 -6.81 -0.52
C MET A 1 -7.86 -5.31 -0.42
N PHE A 2 -6.92 -4.56 0.15
CA PHE A 2 -6.86 -3.13 -0.13
C PHE A 2 -6.76 -2.94 -1.64
N HIS A 3 -7.46 -1.97 -2.20
CA HIS A 3 -7.29 -1.69 -3.62
C HIS A 3 -6.03 -0.86 -3.78
N GLU A 4 -4.97 -1.49 -4.29
CA GLU A 4 -3.69 -0.87 -4.57
C GLU A 4 -3.66 -0.40 -6.03
N VAL A 5 -3.51 0.89 -6.24
CA VAL A 5 -3.25 1.47 -7.56
C VAL A 5 -1.78 1.85 -7.64
N ALA A 6 -1.01 1.08 -8.38
CA ALA A 6 0.39 1.39 -8.68
C ALA A 6 0.48 2.36 -9.86
N THR A 7 1.36 3.34 -9.75
CA THR A 7 1.66 4.32 -10.80
C THR A 7 3.10 4.15 -11.28
N LEU A 8 3.35 4.47 -12.56
CA LEU A 8 4.67 4.35 -13.19
C LEU A 8 5.78 5.16 -12.52
N LEU A 9 5.43 6.16 -11.69
CA LEU A 9 6.40 7.01 -10.99
C LEU A 9 6.76 6.49 -9.60
N GLY A 10 6.30 5.29 -9.21
CA GLY A 10 6.54 4.74 -7.88
C GLY A 10 5.60 5.29 -6.80
N GLY A 11 4.50 5.92 -7.22
CA GLY A 11 3.37 6.24 -6.37
C GLY A 11 2.45 5.03 -6.24
N ILE A 12 1.97 4.78 -5.04
CA ILE A 12 1.02 3.73 -4.72
C ILE A 12 -0.07 4.33 -3.84
N VAL A 13 -1.33 4.08 -4.21
CA VAL A 13 -2.49 4.47 -3.40
C VAL A 13 -3.21 3.22 -2.97
N SER A 14 -3.44 3.08 -1.66
CA SER A 14 -4.18 2.01 -1.03
C SER A 14 -5.45 2.56 -0.40
N ILE A 15 -6.58 1.89 -0.62
CA ILE A 15 -7.90 2.35 -0.17
C ILE A 15 -8.45 1.38 0.88
N VAL A 16 -8.88 1.93 2.02
CA VAL A 16 -9.68 1.26 3.05
C VAL A 16 -11.14 1.74 2.92
N PRO A 17 -12.04 0.94 2.33
CA PRO A 17 -13.41 1.37 2.05
C PRO A 17 -14.12 1.87 3.31
N GLY A 18 -14.72 3.07 3.20
CA GLY A 18 -15.49 3.68 4.29
C GLY A 18 -14.66 4.20 5.47
N GLN A 19 -13.32 4.20 5.39
CA GLN A 19 -12.45 4.66 6.48
C GLN A 19 -11.45 5.73 6.02
N PHE A 20 -10.46 5.36 5.20
CA PHE A 20 -9.41 6.27 4.73
C PHE A 20 -8.64 5.69 3.54
N SER A 21 -7.70 6.46 3.01
CA SER A 21 -6.72 6.00 2.02
C SER A 21 -5.29 6.28 2.48
N ILE A 22 -4.33 5.48 2.00
CA ILE A 22 -2.90 5.62 2.23
C ILE A 22 -2.24 5.87 0.88
N ALA A 23 -1.52 6.98 0.72
CA ALA A 23 -0.71 7.24 -0.46
C ALA A 23 0.77 7.24 -0.09
N ALA A 24 1.58 6.47 -0.81
CA ALA A 24 3.03 6.39 -0.63
C ALA A 24 3.74 6.64 -1.95
N PHE A 25 4.85 7.38 -1.91
CA PHE A 25 5.64 7.70 -3.09
C PHE A 25 7.11 7.36 -2.85
N SER A 26 7.69 6.55 -3.73
CA SER A 26 9.12 6.23 -3.70
C SER A 26 9.63 5.98 -5.12
N PRO A 27 10.47 6.87 -5.69
CA PRO A 27 10.90 6.80 -7.08
C PRO A 27 11.68 5.54 -7.49
N ARG A 28 12.25 4.80 -6.53
CA ARG A 28 12.99 3.56 -6.82
C ARG A 28 12.01 2.41 -7.05
N LEU A 29 12.10 1.80 -8.22
CA LEU A 29 11.21 0.72 -8.68
C LEU A 29 11.96 -0.62 -8.75
N ASN A 30 11.22 -1.72 -8.64
CA ASN A 30 11.70 -3.04 -9.06
C ASN A 30 11.54 -3.23 -10.57
N GLU A 31 11.93 -4.40 -11.08
CA GLU A 31 11.84 -4.77 -12.50
C GLU A 31 10.40 -4.73 -13.04
N ALA A 32 9.40 -4.90 -12.18
CA ALA A 32 7.98 -4.81 -12.54
C ALA A 32 7.44 -3.36 -12.56
N GLY A 33 8.29 -2.35 -12.28
CA GLY A 33 7.89 -0.95 -12.25
C GLY A 33 7.16 -0.52 -10.97
N ASN A 34 7.17 -1.36 -9.92
CA ASN A 34 6.52 -1.06 -8.65
C ASN A 34 7.54 -0.60 -7.61
N SER A 35 7.14 0.36 -6.77
CA SER A 35 8.00 0.77 -5.66
C SER A 35 7.88 -0.17 -4.47
N VAL A 36 8.84 -1.08 -4.32
CA VAL A 36 8.92 -2.03 -3.19
C VAL A 36 8.86 -1.33 -1.83
N ARG A 37 9.43 -0.12 -1.73
CA ARG A 37 9.39 0.66 -0.48
C ARG A 37 8.01 1.19 -0.18
N ALA A 38 7.29 1.69 -1.19
CA ALA A 38 5.93 2.19 -1.01
C ALA A 38 4.99 1.05 -0.61
N GLN A 39 5.14 -0.14 -1.22
CA GLN A 39 4.38 -1.34 -0.85
C GLN A 39 4.61 -1.73 0.61
N LYS A 40 5.88 -1.83 1.04
CA LYS A 40 6.23 -2.14 2.43
C LYS A 40 5.73 -1.09 3.42
N ALA A 41 5.76 0.19 3.06
CA ALA A 41 5.25 1.26 3.91
C ALA A 41 3.73 1.17 4.10
N ILE A 42 2.99 0.94 3.01
CA ILE A 42 1.53 0.74 3.06
C ILE A 42 1.20 -0.49 3.91
N GLN A 43 1.91 -1.60 3.70
CA GLN A 43 1.74 -2.83 4.47
C GLN A 43 1.96 -2.58 5.97
N TYR A 44 3.08 -1.96 6.34
CA TYR A 44 3.39 -1.64 7.73
C TYR A 44 2.32 -0.75 8.40
N ILE A 45 1.82 0.26 7.68
CA ILE A 45 0.76 1.14 8.19
C ILE A 45 -0.55 0.35 8.35
N ALA A 46 -0.90 -0.49 7.38
CA ALA A 46 -2.10 -1.31 7.44
C ALA A 46 -2.09 -2.28 8.63
N GLU A 47 -0.95 -2.95 8.86
CA GLU A 47 -0.70 -3.82 10.02
C GLU A 47 -0.85 -3.05 11.34
N LYS A 48 -0.21 -1.89 11.46
CA LYS A 48 -0.29 -1.07 12.69
C LYS A 48 -1.67 -0.54 12.98
N LEU A 49 -2.47 -0.29 11.95
CA LEU A 49 -3.86 0.15 12.10
C LEU A 49 -4.84 -1.03 12.20
N GLY A 50 -4.36 -2.27 12.08
CA GLY A 50 -5.19 -3.47 12.10
C GLY A 50 -6.25 -3.50 11.00
N VAL A 51 -6.01 -2.80 9.89
CA VAL A 51 -6.96 -2.68 8.79
C VAL A 51 -6.67 -3.73 7.73
N GLY A 52 -7.73 -4.25 7.12
CA GLY A 52 -7.68 -5.20 6.02
C GLY A 52 -9.05 -5.76 5.70
N ILE A 53 -9.29 -6.09 4.43
CA ILE A 53 -10.61 -6.60 3.99
C ILE A 53 -10.96 -7.93 4.66
N PHE A 54 -9.97 -8.74 5.05
CA PHE A 54 -10.18 -10.02 5.72
C PHE A 54 -9.88 -9.96 7.23
N GLY A 55 -9.75 -8.76 7.79
CA GLY A 55 -9.23 -8.54 9.15
C GLY A 55 -7.82 -7.96 9.14
N PRO A 56 -7.17 -7.86 10.33
CA PRO A 56 -5.84 -7.28 10.47
C PRO A 56 -4.82 -8.06 9.62
N ASN A 57 -4.13 -7.39 8.69
CA ASN A 57 -2.92 -7.96 8.09
C ASN A 57 -1.91 -8.17 9.24
N SER A 58 -1.48 -9.41 9.48
CA SER A 58 -0.68 -9.79 10.65
C SER A 58 0.53 -10.68 10.28
N ASP A 59 0.89 -10.70 8.99
CA ASP A 59 1.89 -11.63 8.43
C ASP A 59 3.33 -11.33 8.89
#